data_AF-A0A821J354-F1
#
_entry.id   AF-A0A821J354-F1
#
_cell.length_a   1.000
_cell.length_b   1.000
_cell.length_c   1.000
_cell.angle_alpha   90.00
_cell.angle_beta   90.00
_cell.angle_gamma   90.00
#
_symmetry.space_group_name_H-M   'P 1'
#
loop_
_entity.id
_entity.type
_entity.pdbx_description
1 polymer ?
#
loop_
_entity_poly.entity_id
_entity_poly.type
_entity_poly.pdbx_seq_one_letter_code
_entity_poly.pdbx_strand_id
1 'polypeptide(L)'
;GTELYDSKRGSFVDLSILDVLQIFGRAGRPQFDTNGHGIILTTYEKLQHYLSLLTRQNPIESQFISHLTDNLNAEVVLGTVATVAEACSWLRYTYLHVRMHASPITYGINASMYAADPMLHSFQRDIIAKAAQELDKAHMVRFEEKTGYLFATDLGRTASHYYINYVTIETINERLSNRYMSEAELIELASLADEFSQLKIRDDELDELDLLYNSQCRVPVKGGVENVHGKTNILIQAYISRAQLHSFSLVSDMSYVNQNVVRLIRALFEVVL
;
A
#
# COMPACT_ATOMS: atom_id res chain seq x y z
N GLY A 1 9.55 20.19 14.76
CA GLY A 1 8.07 20.17 14.68
C GLY A 1 7.60 18.74 14.73
N THR A 2 6.32 18.51 14.45
CA THR A 2 5.70 17.19 14.53
C THR A 2 5.39 16.55 13.17
N GLU A 3 5.97 17.10 12.09
CA GLU A 3 5.71 16.67 10.72
C GLU A 3 6.92 15.92 10.16
N LEU A 4 6.62 14.78 9.54
CA LEU A 4 7.55 13.90 8.85
C LEU A 4 7.21 13.93 7.37
N TYR A 5 8.19 13.86 6.48
CA TYR A 5 7.90 13.51 5.10
C TYR A 5 7.72 11.99 4.98
N ASP A 6 6.53 11.53 4.61
CA ASP A 6 6.26 10.11 4.34
C ASP A 6 6.17 9.88 2.82
N SER A 7 7.21 9.26 2.29
CA SER A 7 7.33 8.92 0.86
C SER A 7 6.22 7.95 0.41
N LYS A 8 5.71 7.10 1.31
CA LYS A 8 4.58 6.20 0.98
C LYS A 8 3.27 6.94 0.80
N ARG A 9 3.14 8.16 1.31
CA ARG A 9 1.93 9.00 1.19
C ARG A 9 2.14 10.22 0.30
N GLY A 10 3.38 10.44 -0.17
CA GLY A 10 3.77 11.60 -0.95
C GLY A 10 3.43 12.92 -0.26
N SER A 11 3.44 12.99 1.07
CA SER A 11 3.09 14.20 1.79
C SER A 11 3.75 14.27 3.16
N PHE A 12 3.79 15.48 3.73
CA PHE A 12 4.09 15.63 5.14
C PHE A 12 2.95 15.05 5.96
N VAL A 13 3.27 14.08 6.80
CA VAL A 13 2.35 13.42 7.72
C VAL A 13 2.75 13.74 9.15
N ASP A 14 1.77 13.69 10.02
CA ASP A 14 1.99 13.81 11.45
C ASP A 14 2.77 12.61 12.00
N LEU A 15 3.63 12.87 12.99
CA LEU A 15 4.33 11.87 13.77
C LEU A 15 3.34 10.81 14.28
N SER A 16 3.66 9.54 14.05
CA SER A 16 2.84 8.45 14.56
C SER A 16 2.88 8.44 16.09
N ILE A 17 1.80 7.98 16.72
CA ILE A 17 1.77 7.85 18.19
C ILE A 17 2.84 6.90 18.69
N LEU A 18 3.22 5.88 17.90
CA LEU A 18 4.28 4.96 18.26
C LEU A 18 5.63 5.68 18.32
N ASP A 19 5.92 6.55 17.36
CA ASP A 19 7.14 7.35 17.36
C ASP A 19 7.17 8.32 18.54
N VAL A 20 6.04 8.99 18.82
CA VAL A 20 5.93 9.90 19.98
C VAL A 20 6.15 9.15 21.29
N LEU A 21 5.50 7.99 21.46
CA LEU A 21 5.66 7.14 22.65
C LEU A 21 7.09 6.59 22.77
N GLN A 22 7.73 6.23 21.66
CA GLN A 22 9.14 5.80 21.65
C GLN A 22 10.08 6.94 22.06
N ILE A 23 9.89 8.15 21.52
CA ILE A 23 10.67 9.34 21.88
C ILE A 23 10.48 9.66 23.37
N PHE A 24 9.23 9.65 23.85
CA PHE A 24 8.90 9.92 25.24
C PHE A 24 9.37 8.82 26.19
N GLY A 25 9.40 7.57 25.73
CA GLY A 25 9.97 6.45 26.48
C GLY A 25 11.47 6.58 26.74
N ARG A 26 12.16 7.50 26.05
CA ARG A 26 13.56 7.87 26.32
C ARG A 26 13.71 9.04 27.31
N ALA A 27 12.61 9.70 27.69
CA ALA A 27 12.65 10.83 28.59
C ALA A 27 12.80 10.38 30.05
N GLY A 28 13.97 10.67 30.64
CA GLY A 28 14.33 10.31 32.01
C GLY A 28 15.06 8.97 32.09
N ARG A 29 16.13 8.93 32.89
CA ARG A 29 16.93 7.72 33.10
C ARG A 29 16.46 7.01 34.37
N PRO A 30 16.00 5.75 34.29
CA PRO A 30 15.38 5.04 35.42
C PRO A 30 16.22 4.95 36.71
N GLN A 31 17.55 5.09 36.61
CA GLN A 31 18.47 4.99 37.76
C GLN A 31 18.98 6.34 38.29
N PHE A 32 18.78 7.44 37.55
CA PHE A 32 19.42 8.73 37.85
C PHE A 32 18.43 9.86 38.06
N ASP A 33 17.33 9.85 37.32
CA ASP A 33 16.37 10.96 37.31
C ASP A 33 15.11 10.55 38.07
N THR A 34 14.60 11.42 38.94
CA THR A 34 13.36 11.17 39.69
C THR A 34 12.11 11.32 38.83
N ASN A 35 12.17 12.18 37.81
CA ASN A 35 11.10 12.44 36.85
C ASN A 35 11.67 12.58 35.43
N GLY A 36 10.94 12.10 34.43
CA GLY A 36 11.22 12.33 33.01
C GLY A 36 10.35 13.47 32.47
N HIS A 37 10.93 14.37 31.69
CA HIS A 37 10.21 15.47 31.04
C HIS A 37 10.29 15.34 29.53
N GLY A 38 9.14 15.20 28.86
CA GLY A 38 9.00 15.20 27.40
C GLY A 38 8.19 16.42 26.95
N ILE A 39 8.70 17.16 25.96
CA ILE A 39 8.03 18.35 25.40
C ILE A 39 7.76 18.10 23.91
N ILE A 40 6.51 18.25 23.47
CA ILE A 40 6.14 18.26 22.05
C ILE A 40 5.92 19.70 21.61
N LEU A 41 6.55 20.08 20.49
CA LEU A 41 6.36 21.36 19.82
C LEU A 41 5.59 21.13 18.52
N THR A 42 4.31 21.54 18.50
CA THR A 42 3.37 21.33 17.38
C THR A 42 2.55 22.60 17.11
N THR A 43 1.85 22.66 15.97
CA THR A 43 0.87 23.71 15.69
C THR A 43 -0.35 23.62 16.62
N TYR A 44 -1.03 24.75 16.85
CA TYR A 44 -2.19 24.82 17.74
C TYR A 44 -3.32 23.87 17.32
N GLU A 45 -3.58 23.77 16.01
CA GLU A 45 -4.61 22.90 15.43
C GLU A 45 -4.39 21.42 15.80
N LYS A 46 -3.13 20.99 15.87
CA LYS A 46 -2.73 19.60 16.14
C LYS A 46 -2.57 19.30 17.63
N LEU A 47 -2.65 20.31 18.50
CA LEU A 47 -2.49 20.13 19.95
C LEU A 47 -3.50 19.13 20.51
N GLN A 48 -4.77 19.26 20.14
CA GLN A 48 -5.83 18.37 20.63
C GLN A 48 -5.62 16.93 20.13
N HIS A 49 -5.13 16.75 18.90
CA HIS A 49 -4.81 15.44 18.34
C HIS A 49 -3.74 14.73 19.20
N TYR A 50 -2.58 15.36 19.42
CA TYR A 50 -1.50 14.77 20.22
C TYR A 50 -1.88 14.62 21.71
N LEU A 51 -2.61 15.56 22.29
CA LEU A 51 -3.14 15.41 23.65
C LEU A 51 -4.08 14.22 23.75
N SER A 52 -5.00 14.06 22.79
CA SER A 52 -5.93 12.93 22.78
C SER A 52 -5.19 11.61 22.62
N LEU A 53 -4.14 11.55 21.79
CA LEU A 53 -3.34 10.34 21.61
C LEU A 53 -2.56 9.93 22.86
N LEU A 54 -2.09 10.90 23.64
CA LEU A 54 -1.33 10.66 24.88
C LEU A 54 -2.23 10.38 26.09
N THR A 55 -3.44 10.97 26.12
CA THR A 55 -4.34 10.91 27.28
C THR A 55 -5.50 9.93 27.11
N ARG A 56 -5.93 9.65 25.88
CA ARG A 56 -7.01 8.70 25.57
C ARG A 56 -6.43 7.42 24.99
N GLN A 57 -6.97 6.29 25.44
CA GLN A 57 -6.78 5.01 24.76
C GLN A 57 -7.62 5.02 23.48
N ASN A 58 -7.08 5.56 22.38
CA ASN A 58 -7.72 5.38 21.08
C ASN A 58 -7.73 3.88 20.76
N PRO A 59 -8.90 3.28 20.47
CA PRO A 59 -8.96 1.86 20.14
C PRO A 59 -8.16 1.61 18.85
N ILE A 60 -7.32 0.60 18.88
CA ILE A 60 -6.55 0.16 17.71
C ILE A 60 -7.54 -0.54 16.76
N GLU A 61 -7.75 0.01 15.57
CA GLU A 61 -8.64 -0.55 14.55
C GLU A 61 -7.89 -1.34 13.48
N SER A 62 -8.58 -2.27 12.83
CA SER A 62 -8.03 -3.08 11.75
C SER A 62 -8.11 -2.34 10.41
N GLN A 63 -6.99 -2.31 9.68
CA GLN A 63 -6.93 -1.83 8.28
C GLN A 63 -6.93 -3.01 7.28
N PHE A 64 -7.27 -4.23 7.73
CA PHE A 64 -7.12 -5.42 6.90
C PHE A 64 -8.04 -5.44 5.68
N ILE A 65 -9.20 -4.76 5.72
CA ILE A 65 -10.16 -4.73 4.61
C ILE A 65 -9.51 -4.15 3.34
N SER A 66 -8.68 -3.11 3.45
CA SER A 66 -8.05 -2.49 2.28
C SER A 66 -7.02 -3.38 1.59
N HIS A 67 -6.54 -4.41 2.29
CA HIS A 67 -5.55 -5.36 1.79
C HIS A 67 -6.10 -6.79 1.70
N LEU A 68 -7.42 -6.97 1.87
CA LEU A 68 -8.03 -8.29 1.92
C LEU A 68 -7.80 -9.08 0.63
N THR A 69 -7.93 -8.41 -0.52
CA THR A 69 -7.80 -9.01 -1.86
C THR A 69 -6.40 -9.60 -2.08
N ASP A 70 -5.33 -8.85 -1.78
CA ASP A 70 -3.95 -9.34 -1.90
C ASP A 70 -3.62 -10.44 -0.90
N ASN A 71 -4.08 -10.31 0.35
CA ASN A 71 -3.85 -11.33 1.38
C ASN A 71 -4.61 -12.63 1.07
N LEU A 72 -5.83 -12.53 0.51
CA LEU A 72 -6.59 -13.69 0.07
C LEU A 72 -5.86 -14.43 -1.05
N ASN A 73 -5.32 -13.70 -2.04
CA ASN A 73 -4.50 -14.31 -3.09
C ASN A 73 -3.30 -15.07 -2.51
N ALA A 74 -2.61 -14.50 -1.53
CA ALA A 74 -1.46 -15.16 -0.89
C ALA A 74 -1.85 -16.49 -0.23
N GLU A 75 -2.97 -16.56 0.48
CA GLU A 75 -3.43 -17.81 1.10
C GLU A 75 -3.89 -18.86 0.09
N VAL A 76 -4.49 -18.42 -1.02
CA VAL A 76 -4.86 -19.31 -2.14
C VAL A 76 -3.62 -19.86 -2.84
N VAL A 77 -2.59 -19.03 -3.02
CA VAL A 77 -1.28 -19.44 -3.58
C VAL A 77 -0.55 -20.42 -2.65
N LEU A 78 -0.59 -20.19 -1.34
CA LEU A 78 -0.01 -21.11 -0.35
C LEU A 78 -0.77 -22.44 -0.25
N GLY A 79 -2.00 -22.49 -0.72
CA GLY A 79 -2.88 -23.65 -0.61
C GLY A 79 -3.53 -23.82 0.76
N THR A 80 -3.46 -22.81 1.63
CA THR A 80 -4.17 -22.79 2.92
C THR A 80 -5.68 -22.66 2.72
N VAL A 81 -6.08 -21.97 1.65
CA VAL A 81 -7.47 -21.66 1.32
C VAL A 81 -7.76 -22.11 -0.12
N ALA A 82 -8.71 -23.02 -0.30
CA ALA A 82 -9.17 -23.49 -1.60
C ALA A 82 -10.65 -23.16 -1.88
N THR A 83 -11.39 -22.72 -0.87
CA THR A 83 -12.81 -22.36 -1.00
C THR A 83 -13.18 -21.07 -0.27
N VAL A 84 -14.28 -20.43 -0.66
CA VAL A 84 -14.86 -19.28 0.05
C VAL A 84 -15.17 -19.63 1.51
N ALA A 85 -15.60 -20.86 1.80
CA ALA A 85 -15.87 -21.29 3.17
C ALA A 85 -14.59 -21.34 4.02
N GLU A 86 -13.50 -21.88 3.47
CA GLU A 86 -12.19 -21.88 4.12
C GLU A 86 -11.64 -20.46 4.28
N ALA A 87 -11.84 -19.59 3.28
CA ALA A 87 -11.46 -18.18 3.35
C ALA A 87 -12.21 -17.44 4.47
N CYS A 88 -13.51 -17.70 4.66
CA CYS A 88 -14.26 -17.17 5.79
C CYS A 88 -13.73 -17.71 7.13
N SER A 89 -13.32 -18.98 7.20
CA SER A 89 -12.68 -19.54 8.40
C SER A 89 -11.32 -18.90 8.67
N TRP A 90 -10.50 -18.69 7.64
CA TRP A 90 -9.23 -17.95 7.73
C TRP A 90 -9.44 -16.55 8.30
N LEU A 91 -10.46 -15.84 7.81
CA LEU A 91 -10.77 -14.49 8.26
C LEU A 91 -11.05 -14.42 9.78
N ARG A 92 -11.59 -15.49 10.38
CA ARG A 92 -11.86 -15.54 11.83
C ARG A 92 -10.60 -15.48 12.68
N TYR A 93 -9.45 -15.89 12.15
CA TYR A 93 -8.17 -15.81 12.83
C TYR A 93 -7.52 -14.41 12.75
N THR A 94 -8.14 -13.47 12.04
CA THR A 94 -7.60 -12.12 11.85
C THR A 94 -8.07 -11.15 12.95
N TYR A 95 -7.28 -10.09 13.15
CA TYR A 95 -7.68 -8.97 14.02
C TYR A 95 -8.95 -8.26 13.52
N LEU A 96 -9.19 -8.28 12.21
CA LEU A 96 -10.42 -7.73 11.62
C LEU A 96 -11.66 -8.40 12.18
N HIS A 97 -11.68 -9.73 12.28
CA HIS A 97 -12.83 -10.46 12.84
C HIS A 97 -13.14 -10.03 14.28
N VAL A 98 -12.11 -9.95 15.14
CA VAL A 98 -12.25 -9.48 16.52
C VAL A 98 -12.84 -8.07 16.57
N ARG A 99 -12.33 -7.16 15.73
CA ARG A 99 -12.79 -5.76 15.70
C ARG A 99 -14.17 -5.58 15.10
N MET A 100 -14.57 -6.38 14.11
CA MET A 100 -15.92 -6.36 13.55
C MET A 100 -16.98 -6.70 14.61
N HIS A 101 -16.68 -7.59 15.56
CA HIS A 101 -17.58 -7.87 16.68
C HIS A 101 -17.53 -6.80 17.78
N ALA A 102 -16.35 -6.25 18.07
CA ALA A 102 -16.19 -5.23 19.11
C ALA A 102 -16.73 -3.86 18.70
N SER A 103 -16.67 -3.50 17.42
CA SER A 103 -17.10 -2.19 16.91
C SER A 103 -17.68 -2.31 15.49
N PRO A 104 -18.86 -2.94 15.30
CA PRO A 104 -19.40 -3.26 13.98
C PRO A 104 -19.62 -2.04 13.07
N ILE A 105 -20.06 -0.92 13.65
CA ILE A 105 -20.40 0.32 12.92
C ILE A 105 -19.18 0.86 12.17
N THR A 106 -17.97 0.75 12.75
CA THR A 106 -16.71 1.20 12.13
C THR A 106 -16.42 0.48 10.81
N TYR A 107 -16.89 -0.76 10.67
CA TYR A 107 -16.68 -1.60 9.49
C TYR A 107 -17.88 -1.61 8.54
N GLY A 108 -18.82 -0.66 8.70
CA GLY A 108 -20.01 -0.55 7.86
C GLY A 108 -21.10 -1.58 8.19
N ILE A 109 -21.02 -2.26 9.33
CA ILE A 109 -22.02 -3.22 9.78
C ILE A 109 -23.06 -2.48 10.62
N ASN A 110 -24.25 -2.31 10.05
CA ASN A 110 -25.36 -1.65 10.73
C ASN A 110 -25.95 -2.52 11.84
N ALA A 111 -26.60 -1.88 12.84
CA ALA A 111 -27.21 -2.58 13.95
C ALA A 111 -28.27 -3.62 13.51
N SER A 112 -29.01 -3.34 12.44
CA SER A 112 -29.96 -4.28 11.84
C SER A 112 -29.28 -5.53 11.25
N MET A 113 -28.14 -5.36 10.58
CA MET A 113 -27.35 -6.46 10.03
C MET A 113 -26.78 -7.33 11.15
N TYR A 114 -26.22 -6.70 12.18
CA TYR A 114 -25.68 -7.40 13.33
C TYR A 114 -26.77 -8.16 14.12
N ALA A 115 -27.96 -7.59 14.25
CA ALA A 115 -29.09 -8.27 14.90
C ALA A 115 -29.59 -9.49 14.11
N ALA A 116 -29.55 -9.42 12.77
CA ALA A 116 -29.94 -10.52 11.89
C ALA A 116 -28.89 -11.64 11.81
N ASP A 117 -27.61 -11.28 11.85
CA ASP A 117 -26.48 -12.22 11.83
C ASP A 117 -25.40 -11.82 12.85
N PRO A 118 -25.56 -12.22 14.13
CA PRO A 118 -24.59 -11.90 15.18
C PRO A 118 -23.21 -12.53 14.97
N MET A 119 -23.11 -13.57 14.13
CA MET A 119 -21.86 -14.25 13.80
C MET A 119 -21.17 -13.66 12.56
N LEU A 120 -21.83 -12.71 11.88
CA LEU A 120 -21.32 -12.02 10.69
C LEU A 120 -20.93 -12.96 9.54
N HIS A 121 -21.56 -14.14 9.46
CA HIS A 121 -21.28 -15.11 8.40
C HIS A 121 -21.61 -14.59 7.01
N SER A 122 -22.75 -13.92 6.83
CA SER A 122 -23.14 -13.34 5.55
C SER A 122 -22.17 -12.24 5.14
N PHE A 123 -21.90 -11.30 6.05
CA PHE A 123 -20.99 -10.19 5.82
C PHE A 123 -19.58 -10.68 5.44
N GLN A 124 -19.02 -11.64 6.17
CA GLN A 124 -17.72 -12.24 5.87
C GLN A 124 -17.70 -12.93 4.51
N ARG A 125 -18.78 -13.65 4.17
CA ARG A 125 -18.90 -14.30 2.86
C ARG A 125 -18.94 -13.27 1.74
N ASP A 126 -19.66 -12.17 1.93
CA ASP A 126 -19.82 -11.12 0.91
C ASP A 126 -18.49 -10.40 0.65
N ILE A 127 -17.73 -10.03 1.68
CA ILE A 127 -16.42 -9.38 1.49
C ILE A 127 -15.39 -10.32 0.85
N ILE A 128 -15.40 -11.62 1.20
CA ILE A 128 -14.53 -12.63 0.60
C ILE A 128 -14.93 -12.90 -0.85
N ALA A 129 -16.22 -13.05 -1.14
CA ALA A 129 -16.71 -13.29 -2.49
C ALA A 129 -16.38 -12.09 -3.40
N LYS A 130 -16.53 -10.86 -2.90
CA LYS A 130 -16.12 -9.66 -3.63
C LYS A 130 -14.62 -9.66 -3.92
N ALA A 131 -13.78 -9.95 -2.93
CA ALA A 131 -12.34 -10.04 -3.12
C ALA A 131 -11.96 -11.15 -4.13
N ALA A 132 -12.62 -12.31 -4.07
CA ALA A 132 -12.42 -13.40 -5.04
C ALA A 132 -12.82 -12.99 -6.47
N GLN A 133 -13.91 -12.25 -6.63
CA GLN A 133 -14.33 -11.70 -7.93
C GLN A 133 -13.32 -10.70 -8.48
N GLU A 134 -12.77 -9.82 -7.64
CA GLU A 134 -11.69 -8.89 -8.02
C GLU A 134 -10.44 -9.64 -8.48
N LEU A 135 -10.05 -10.71 -7.77
CA LEU A 135 -8.91 -11.56 -8.15
C LEU A 135 -9.12 -12.32 -9.46
N ASP A 136 -10.34 -12.79 -9.74
CA ASP A 136 -10.65 -13.48 -11.00
C ASP A 136 -10.70 -12.51 -12.19
N LYS A 137 -11.24 -11.31 -11.98
CA LYS A 137 -11.18 -10.22 -12.95
C LYS A 137 -9.72 -9.87 -13.30
N ALA A 138 -8.84 -9.81 -12.29
CA ALA A 138 -7.40 -9.59 -12.47
C ALA A 138 -6.63 -10.83 -12.96
N HIS A 139 -7.31 -11.98 -13.19
CA HIS A 139 -6.73 -13.25 -13.62
C HIS A 139 -5.68 -13.85 -12.67
N MET A 140 -5.72 -13.47 -11.39
CA MET A 140 -4.81 -13.97 -10.34
C MET A 140 -5.32 -15.25 -9.68
N VAL A 141 -6.63 -15.42 -9.61
CA VAL A 141 -7.29 -16.63 -9.07
C VAL A 141 -8.44 -16.99 -10.00
N ARG A 142 -8.69 -18.27 -10.27
CA ARG A 142 -9.93 -18.71 -10.92
C ARG A 142 -10.99 -18.96 -9.86
N PHE A 143 -12.06 -18.18 -9.89
CA PHE A 143 -13.17 -18.28 -8.94
C PHE A 143 -14.39 -18.93 -9.59
N GLU A 144 -14.83 -20.07 -9.05
CA GLU A 144 -16.07 -20.71 -9.49
C GLU A 144 -17.23 -20.35 -8.55
N GLU A 145 -18.08 -19.39 -8.95
CA GLU A 145 -19.13 -18.84 -8.09
C GLU A 145 -20.15 -19.87 -7.58
N LYS A 146 -20.43 -20.92 -8.35
CA LYS A 146 -21.43 -21.95 -7.99
C LYS A 146 -20.96 -22.84 -6.84
N THR A 147 -19.70 -23.22 -6.88
CA THR A 147 -19.10 -24.19 -5.95
C THR A 147 -18.32 -23.48 -4.84
N GLY A 148 -17.89 -22.23 -5.09
CA GLY A 148 -17.08 -21.44 -4.18
C GLY A 148 -15.61 -21.80 -4.21
N TYR A 149 -15.13 -22.58 -5.19
CA TYR A 149 -13.72 -22.96 -5.32
C TYR A 149 -12.86 -21.80 -5.84
N LEU A 150 -11.63 -21.74 -5.33
CA LEU A 150 -10.59 -20.77 -5.65
C LEU A 150 -9.34 -21.53 -6.11
N PHE A 151 -8.86 -21.26 -7.32
CA PHE A 151 -7.64 -21.87 -7.85
C PHE A 151 -6.60 -20.80 -8.18
N ALA A 152 -5.42 -20.88 -7.58
CA ALA A 152 -4.31 -19.98 -7.90
C ALA A 152 -3.87 -20.12 -9.37
N THR A 153 -3.69 -18.99 -10.06
CA THR A 153 -3.04 -18.93 -11.36
C THR A 153 -1.55 -18.63 -11.21
N ASP A 154 -0.77 -18.78 -12.29
CA ASP A 154 0.64 -18.40 -12.28
C ASP A 154 0.83 -16.89 -12.05
N LEU A 155 -0.09 -16.05 -12.55
CA LEU A 155 -0.10 -14.62 -12.22
C LEU A 155 -0.34 -14.37 -10.73
N GLY A 156 -1.28 -15.08 -10.12
CA GLY A 156 -1.52 -14.98 -8.67
C GLY A 156 -0.29 -15.38 -7.86
N ARG A 157 0.40 -16.45 -8.28
CA ARG A 157 1.68 -16.89 -7.68
C ARG A 157 2.74 -15.81 -7.78
N THR A 158 2.97 -15.26 -8.97
CA THR A 158 3.94 -14.19 -9.19
C THR A 158 3.64 -12.96 -8.33
N ALA A 159 2.38 -12.51 -8.32
CA ALA A 159 1.97 -11.38 -7.49
C ALA A 159 2.21 -11.63 -5.99
N SER A 160 1.89 -12.84 -5.50
CA SER A 160 2.13 -13.23 -4.10
C SER A 160 3.62 -13.28 -3.78
N HIS A 161 4.46 -13.86 -4.64
CA HIS A 161 5.90 -13.99 -4.42
C HIS A 161 6.63 -12.63 -4.37
N TYR A 162 6.19 -11.66 -5.17
CA TYR A 162 6.80 -10.33 -5.24
C TYR A 162 6.02 -9.24 -4.48
N TYR A 163 4.96 -9.62 -3.76
CA TYR A 163 4.09 -8.74 -2.98
C TYR A 163 3.40 -7.63 -3.82
N ILE A 164 3.08 -7.89 -5.07
CA ILE A 164 2.51 -6.88 -5.99
C ILE A 164 1.00 -6.73 -5.73
N ASN A 165 0.53 -5.49 -5.69
CA ASN A 165 -0.89 -5.19 -5.53
C ASN A 165 -1.71 -5.74 -6.73
N TYR A 166 -2.89 -6.30 -6.47
CA TYR A 166 -3.75 -6.86 -7.53
C TYR A 166 -4.15 -5.79 -8.58
N VAL A 167 -4.31 -4.53 -8.15
CA VAL A 167 -4.61 -3.38 -9.03
C VAL A 167 -3.47 -3.16 -10.03
N THR A 168 -2.22 -3.33 -9.59
CA THR A 168 -1.05 -3.27 -10.45
C THR A 168 -1.04 -4.41 -11.46
N ILE A 169 -1.38 -5.64 -11.03
CA ILE A 169 -1.49 -6.79 -11.95
C ILE A 169 -2.61 -6.59 -12.98
N GLU A 170 -3.76 -6.03 -12.58
CA GLU A 170 -4.84 -5.67 -13.50
C GLU A 170 -4.34 -4.68 -14.57
N THR A 171 -3.64 -3.62 -14.14
CA THR A 171 -3.03 -2.63 -15.05
C THR A 171 -2.00 -3.26 -15.99
N ILE A 172 -1.19 -4.20 -15.48
CA ILE A 172 -0.24 -4.95 -16.27
C ILE A 172 -0.97 -5.79 -17.33
N ASN A 173 -2.00 -6.55 -16.95
CA ASN A 173 -2.74 -7.40 -17.88
C ASN A 173 -3.43 -6.62 -18.99
N GLU A 174 -3.97 -5.43 -18.70
CA GLU A 174 -4.60 -4.57 -19.71
C GLU A 174 -3.58 -4.01 -20.72
N ARG A 175 -2.37 -3.69 -20.26
CA ARG A 175 -1.34 -3.01 -21.07
C ARG A 175 -0.37 -3.95 -21.75
N LEU A 176 -0.17 -5.14 -21.20
CA LEU A 176 0.69 -6.20 -21.71
C LEU A 176 -0.08 -6.97 -22.80
N SER A 177 -0.48 -6.26 -23.85
CA SER A 177 -0.99 -6.88 -25.07
C SER A 177 0.16 -7.58 -25.81
N ASN A 178 -0.09 -8.76 -26.40
CA ASN A 178 0.84 -9.66 -27.13
C ASN A 178 1.67 -9.01 -28.27
N ARG A 179 2.41 -7.95 -27.98
CA ARG A 179 3.26 -7.19 -28.87
C ARG A 179 4.62 -7.03 -28.22
N TYR A 180 5.64 -6.93 -29.05
CA TYR A 180 6.96 -6.52 -28.62
C TYR A 180 6.84 -5.15 -27.93
N MET A 181 7.13 -5.12 -26.63
CA MET A 181 7.19 -3.90 -25.84
C MET A 181 8.61 -3.34 -25.92
N SER A 182 8.73 -2.05 -26.20
CA SER A 182 10.01 -1.35 -26.15
C SER A 182 10.46 -1.10 -24.70
N GLU A 183 11.75 -0.83 -24.48
CA GLU A 183 12.28 -0.48 -23.15
C GLU A 183 11.55 0.73 -22.53
N ALA A 184 11.16 1.70 -23.37
CA ALA A 184 10.41 2.88 -22.94
C ALA A 184 9.02 2.51 -22.41
N GLU A 185 8.32 1.61 -23.09
CA GLU A 185 6.99 1.14 -22.70
C GLU A 185 7.05 0.26 -21.46
N LEU A 186 8.14 -0.50 -21.25
CA LEU A 186 8.33 -1.29 -20.03
C LEU A 186 8.48 -0.39 -18.80
N ILE A 187 9.29 0.68 -18.90
CA ILE A 187 9.46 1.64 -17.81
C ILE A 187 8.16 2.43 -17.58
N GLU A 188 7.45 2.78 -18.66
CA GLU A 188 6.12 3.38 -18.57
C GLU A 188 5.15 2.47 -17.80
N LEU A 189 5.11 1.18 -18.12
CA LEU A 189 4.25 0.22 -17.44
C LEU A 189 4.57 0.11 -15.95
N ALA A 190 5.87 0.02 -15.60
CA ALA A 190 6.29 0.01 -14.21
C ALA A 190 5.89 1.30 -13.46
N SER A 191 5.89 2.44 -14.15
CA SER A 191 5.53 3.74 -13.58
C SER A 191 4.02 3.93 -13.36
N LEU A 192 3.19 3.07 -13.95
CA LEU A 192 1.73 3.03 -13.76
C LEU A 192 1.31 2.20 -12.55
N ALA A 193 2.24 1.53 -11.88
CA ALA A 193 1.95 0.66 -10.75
C ALA A 193 1.27 1.40 -9.58
N ASP A 194 0.27 0.76 -8.96
CA ASP A 194 -0.51 1.31 -7.85
C ASP A 194 0.32 1.53 -6.59
N GLU A 195 1.45 0.83 -6.46
CA GLU A 195 2.47 1.09 -5.44
C GLU A 195 2.93 2.56 -5.42
N PHE A 196 2.83 3.26 -6.57
CA PHE A 196 3.22 4.66 -6.72
C PHE A 196 2.03 5.63 -6.69
N SER A 197 0.79 5.16 -6.49
CA SER A 197 -0.43 5.97 -6.48
C SER A 197 -0.42 7.10 -5.44
N GLN A 198 0.38 6.92 -4.39
CA GLN A 198 0.50 7.87 -3.29
C GLN A 198 1.53 8.97 -3.52
N LEU A 199 2.40 8.83 -4.53
CA LEU A 199 3.34 9.88 -4.87
C LEU A 199 2.56 11.11 -5.35
N LYS A 200 3.07 12.29 -4.99
CA LYS A 200 2.50 13.58 -5.40
C LYS A 200 3.56 14.43 -6.05
N ILE A 201 3.10 15.34 -6.89
CA ILE A 201 3.94 16.35 -7.50
C ILE A 201 3.84 17.62 -6.67
N ARG A 202 4.95 18.33 -6.55
CA ARG A 202 5.03 19.58 -5.81
C ARG A 202 5.71 20.64 -6.66
N ASP A 203 5.34 21.89 -6.45
CA ASP A 203 5.86 23.00 -7.25
C ASP A 203 7.36 23.22 -7.01
N ASP A 204 7.85 22.93 -5.80
CA ASP A 204 9.25 23.13 -5.39
C ASP A 204 10.23 22.10 -5.96
N GLU A 205 9.73 21.02 -6.56
CA GLU A 205 10.53 19.96 -7.20
C GLU A 205 10.45 19.97 -8.74
N LEU A 206 9.57 20.80 -9.34
CA LEU A 206 9.35 20.82 -10.80
C LEU A 206 10.60 21.19 -11.58
N ASP A 207 11.32 22.25 -11.18
CA ASP A 207 12.53 22.69 -11.86
C ASP A 207 13.63 21.61 -11.86
N GLU A 208 13.76 20.88 -10.75
CA GLU A 208 14.70 19.77 -10.63
C GLU A 208 14.25 18.56 -11.46
N LEU A 209 12.95 18.25 -11.47
CA LEU A 209 12.38 17.19 -12.31
C LEU A 209 12.57 17.49 -13.80
N ASP A 210 12.40 18.73 -14.24
CA ASP A 210 12.66 19.16 -15.61
C ASP A 210 14.14 19.02 -15.99
N LEU A 211 15.05 19.35 -15.08
CA LEU A 211 16.48 19.13 -15.28
C LEU A 211 16.78 17.63 -15.43
N LEU A 212 16.20 16.77 -14.59
CA LEU A 212 16.37 15.32 -14.66
C LEU A 212 15.76 14.72 -15.93
N TYR A 213 14.58 15.20 -16.33
CA TYR A 213 13.91 14.80 -17.57
C TYR A 213 14.81 15.06 -18.79
N ASN A 214 15.41 16.24 -18.87
CA ASN A 214 16.24 16.64 -20.02
C ASN A 214 17.66 16.05 -20.00
N SER A 215 18.24 15.79 -18.81
CA SER A 215 19.65 15.40 -18.69
C SER A 215 19.90 13.93 -18.38
N GLN A 216 18.97 13.24 -17.71
CA GLN A 216 19.17 11.89 -17.19
C GLN A 216 18.32 10.82 -17.87
N CYS A 217 17.19 11.20 -18.47
CA CYS A 217 16.29 10.26 -19.12
C CYS A 217 16.83 9.89 -20.52
N ARG A 218 17.05 8.60 -20.75
CA ARG A 218 17.52 8.04 -22.03
C ARG A 218 16.39 7.58 -22.92
N VAL A 219 15.27 7.19 -22.32
CA VAL A 219 14.07 6.77 -23.05
C VAL A 219 12.95 7.79 -22.88
N PRO A 220 12.05 7.92 -23.87
CA PRO A 220 10.94 8.88 -23.79
C PRO A 220 10.07 8.64 -22.55
N VAL A 221 9.84 9.69 -21.77
CA VAL A 221 8.90 9.64 -20.65
C VAL A 221 7.53 10.11 -21.11
N LYS A 222 6.55 9.21 -21.16
CA LYS A 222 5.15 9.58 -21.36
C LYS A 222 4.58 10.14 -20.06
N GLY A 223 3.85 11.25 -20.15
CA GLY A 223 3.20 11.92 -19.01
C GLY A 223 3.86 13.21 -18.52
N GLY A 224 5.11 13.49 -18.90
CA GLY A 224 5.82 14.73 -18.55
C GLY A 224 6.13 14.86 -17.04
N VAL A 225 6.61 16.05 -16.62
CA VAL A 225 6.97 16.32 -15.21
C VAL A 225 5.75 16.60 -14.31
N GLU A 226 4.61 16.93 -14.92
CA GLU A 226 3.38 17.34 -14.22
C GLU A 226 2.43 16.18 -13.91
N ASN A 227 2.81 14.93 -14.22
CA ASN A 227 2.06 13.74 -13.82
C ASN A 227 2.89 12.83 -12.90
N VAL A 228 2.26 12.21 -11.89
CA VAL A 228 2.86 11.25 -10.95
C VAL A 228 3.52 10.08 -11.70
N HIS A 229 2.89 9.60 -12.77
CA HIS A 229 3.46 8.54 -13.60
C HIS A 229 4.74 9.00 -14.31
N GLY A 230 4.75 10.24 -14.82
CA GLY A 230 5.93 10.79 -15.46
C GLY A 230 7.05 11.08 -14.47
N LYS A 231 6.73 11.64 -13.28
CA LYS A 231 7.66 11.77 -12.15
C LYS A 231 8.28 10.42 -11.78
N THR A 232 7.47 9.37 -11.62
CA THR A 232 7.95 8.02 -11.30
C THR A 232 8.91 7.49 -12.36
N ASN A 233 8.57 7.66 -13.64
CA ASN A 233 9.41 7.25 -14.76
C ASN A 233 10.77 7.99 -14.75
N ILE A 234 10.74 9.31 -14.56
CA ILE A 234 11.95 10.14 -14.43
C ILE A 234 12.80 9.64 -13.26
N LEU A 235 12.21 9.36 -12.10
CA LEU A 235 12.94 8.87 -10.92
C LEU A 235 13.54 7.48 -11.14
N ILE A 236 12.86 6.57 -11.85
CA ILE A 236 13.41 5.26 -12.23
C ILE A 236 14.65 5.46 -13.12
N GLN A 237 14.55 6.29 -14.15
CA GLN A 237 15.66 6.54 -15.07
C GLN A 237 16.82 7.29 -14.38
N ALA A 238 16.52 8.28 -13.54
CA ALA A 238 17.51 9.02 -12.75
C ALA A 238 18.27 8.09 -11.80
N TYR A 239 17.57 7.13 -11.17
CA TYR A 239 18.19 6.12 -10.32
C TYR A 239 19.17 5.23 -11.11
N ILE A 240 18.76 4.73 -12.28
CA ILE A 240 19.62 3.91 -13.16
C ILE A 240 20.84 4.71 -13.63
N SER A 241 20.66 5.98 -13.98
CA SER A 241 21.71 6.91 -14.38
C SER A 241 22.61 7.39 -13.22
N ARG A 242 22.29 7.03 -11.97
CA ARG A 242 22.98 7.47 -10.74
C ARG A 242 23.03 8.99 -10.58
N ALA A 243 21.95 9.66 -10.98
CA ALA A 243 21.82 11.10 -10.84
C ALA A 243 21.88 11.52 -9.36
N GLN A 244 22.42 12.71 -9.11
CA GLN A 244 22.40 13.32 -7.79
C GLN A 244 21.16 14.21 -7.68
N LEU A 245 20.37 14.01 -6.62
CA LEU A 245 19.21 14.86 -6.33
C LEU A 245 19.54 15.80 -5.18
N HIS A 246 19.06 17.03 -5.28
CA HIS A 246 19.26 18.11 -4.34
C HIS A 246 18.06 18.26 -3.39
N SER A 247 16.84 18.15 -3.91
CA SER A 247 15.64 18.23 -3.08
C SER A 247 15.47 16.99 -2.20
N PHE A 248 15.29 17.21 -0.90
CA PHE A 248 15.09 16.13 0.07
C PHE A 248 13.83 15.30 -0.22
N SER A 249 12.75 15.94 -0.70
CA SER A 249 11.51 15.25 -1.07
C SER A 249 11.76 14.27 -2.22
N LEU A 250 12.47 14.70 -3.27
CA LEU A 250 12.82 13.86 -4.42
C LEU A 250 13.79 12.74 -4.06
N VAL A 251 14.78 12.99 -3.18
CA VAL A 251 15.68 11.93 -2.67
C VAL A 251 14.86 10.84 -1.96
N SER A 252 13.90 11.26 -1.14
CA SER A 252 13.01 10.35 -0.42
C SER A 252 12.09 9.58 -1.37
N ASP A 253 11.51 10.25 -2.36
CA ASP A 253 10.66 9.63 -3.39
C ASP A 253 11.44 8.66 -4.27
N MET A 254 12.66 9.00 -4.69
CA MET A 254 13.53 8.10 -5.45
C MET A 254 13.88 6.84 -4.64
N SER A 255 14.16 6.98 -3.34
CA SER A 255 14.41 5.84 -2.46
C SER A 255 13.19 4.92 -2.38
N TYR A 256 11.99 5.49 -2.25
CA TYR A 256 10.74 4.73 -2.27
C TYR A 256 10.49 4.03 -3.59
N VAL A 257 10.70 4.72 -4.71
CA VAL A 257 10.60 4.16 -6.06
C VAL A 257 11.57 2.99 -6.21
N ASN A 258 12.83 3.16 -5.81
CA ASN A 258 13.84 2.11 -5.91
C ASN A 258 13.49 0.85 -5.10
N GLN A 259 12.99 1.02 -3.87
CA GLN A 259 12.59 -0.12 -3.03
C GLN A 259 11.47 -0.96 -3.65
N ASN A 260 10.60 -0.37 -4.47
CA ASN A 260 9.47 -1.04 -5.09
C ASN A 260 9.70 -1.45 -6.55
N VAL A 261 10.48 -0.68 -7.32
CA VAL A 261 10.68 -0.93 -8.75
C VAL A 261 11.41 -2.26 -8.99
N VAL A 262 12.32 -2.66 -8.08
CA VAL A 262 13.07 -3.91 -8.22
C VAL A 262 12.14 -5.14 -8.16
N ARG A 263 11.18 -5.15 -7.22
CA ARG A 263 10.20 -6.24 -7.11
C ARG A 263 9.17 -6.20 -8.24
N LEU A 264 8.76 -5.00 -8.67
CA LEU A 264 7.85 -4.80 -9.81
C LEU A 264 8.44 -5.30 -11.13
N ILE A 265 9.68 -4.92 -11.46
CA ILE A 265 10.36 -5.37 -12.69
C ILE A 265 10.58 -6.88 -12.66
N ARG A 266 10.91 -7.47 -11.50
CA ARG A 266 11.01 -8.93 -11.37
C ARG A 266 9.68 -9.62 -11.60
N ALA A 267 8.59 -9.10 -11.03
CA ALA A 267 7.25 -9.63 -11.29
C ALA A 267 6.87 -9.52 -12.77
N LEU A 268 7.13 -8.37 -13.40
CA LEU A 268 6.90 -8.17 -14.84
C LEU A 268 7.69 -9.16 -15.69
N PHE A 269 8.96 -9.42 -15.33
CA PHE A 269 9.80 -10.40 -16.01
C PHE A 269 9.19 -11.81 -15.95
N GLU A 270 8.75 -12.25 -14.77
CA GLU A 270 8.15 -13.58 -14.57
C GLU A 270 6.77 -13.71 -15.24
N VAL A 271 6.00 -12.63 -15.39
CA VAL A 271 4.71 -12.65 -16.11
C VAL A 271 4.92 -12.87 -17.63
N VAL A 272 6.05 -12.44 -18.18
CA VAL A 272 6.36 -12.49 -19.62
C VAL A 272 7.09 -13.79 -20.01
N LEU A 273 7.74 -14.46 -19.05
CA LEU A 273 8.54 -15.68 -19.27
C LEU A 273 7.69 -16.86 -19.76
#